data_AF-A0A9N9DZS1-F1
#
_entry.id   AF-A0A9N9DZS1-F1
#
_cell.length_a   1.000
_cell.length_b   1.000
_cell.length_c   1.000
_cell.angle_alpha   90.00
_cell.angle_beta   90.00
_cell.angle_gamma   90.00
#
_symmetry.space_group_name_H-M   'P 1'
#
loop_
_entity.id
_entity.type
_entity.pdbx_description
1 polymer ?
#
loop_
_entity_poly.entity_id
_entity_poly.type
_entity_poly.pdbx_seq_one_letter_code
_entity_poly.pdbx_strand_id
1 'polypeptide(L)'
;RTFFEDKSENTKYKSNLMHHTYNPFEQPEIIAYIIKNLTLYDLTKCLYINRIWNKEAKRKFFIRQEKLQDIFWKLESELEEAEEKYAWWIGGGGNTNPEIENPYIRINSLNRELFGIIKRLQELEHYMLSNNIIDRIAGAHYMY
;
A
#
# COMPACT_ATOMS: atom_id res chain seq x y z
N ARG A 1 -27.33 -27.97 66.19
CA ARG A 1 -26.31 -29.01 65.89
C ARG A 1 -27.00 -30.02 64.99
N THR A 2 -26.66 -30.26 63.72
CA THR A 2 -25.50 -29.94 62.87
C THR A 2 -25.87 -30.34 61.42
N PHE A 3 -25.45 -29.53 60.44
CA PHE A 3 -24.88 -29.84 59.09
C PHE A 3 -25.61 -30.83 58.14
N PHE A 4 -26.16 -30.34 57.01
CA PHE A 4 -25.58 -30.13 55.65
C PHE A 4 -25.45 -31.42 54.81
N GLU A 5 -26.22 -31.50 53.73
CA GLU A 5 -25.70 -32.00 52.45
C GLU A 5 -26.43 -31.33 51.28
N ASP A 6 -25.59 -30.88 50.34
CA ASP A 6 -25.80 -29.99 49.22
C ASP A 6 -26.38 -30.76 48.02
N LYS A 7 -27.40 -30.21 47.37
CA LYS A 7 -27.77 -30.53 45.98
C LYS A 7 -28.03 -29.25 45.21
N SER A 8 -26.95 -28.50 45.04
CA SER A 8 -26.69 -27.77 43.81
C SER A 8 -26.95 -28.64 42.56
N GLU A 9 -27.21 -27.97 41.44
CA GLU A 9 -27.25 -28.51 40.06
C GLU A 9 -28.56 -29.10 39.54
N ASN A 10 -29.51 -28.23 39.19
CA ASN A 10 -30.26 -28.33 37.92
C ASN A 10 -31.20 -27.13 37.81
N THR A 11 -30.84 -26.02 37.18
CA THR A 11 -31.13 -25.79 35.76
C THR A 11 -30.46 -24.48 35.30
N LYS A 12 -29.19 -24.28 35.70
CA LYS A 12 -28.36 -23.15 35.25
C LYS A 12 -27.71 -23.39 33.87
N TYR A 13 -28.25 -24.34 33.10
CA TYR A 13 -27.90 -24.55 31.70
C TYR A 13 -29.04 -24.05 30.83
N LYS A 14 -29.42 -22.79 31.03
CA LYS A 14 -29.92 -21.98 29.91
C LYS A 14 -28.72 -21.87 28.98
N SER A 15 -28.63 -22.80 28.05
CA SER A 15 -27.64 -22.83 27.00
C SER A 15 -27.67 -21.47 26.31
N ASN A 16 -26.76 -20.60 26.73
CA ASN A 16 -26.26 -19.52 25.91
C ASN A 16 -25.48 -20.19 24.77
N LEU A 17 -26.21 -20.86 23.86
CA LEU A 17 -25.75 -20.99 22.49
C LEU A 17 -25.81 -19.56 21.92
N MET A 18 -24.81 -18.76 22.28
CA MET A 18 -24.37 -17.69 21.41
C MET A 18 -23.91 -18.41 20.14
N HIS A 19 -24.82 -18.56 19.19
CA HIS A 19 -24.44 -18.76 17.81
C HIS A 19 -23.58 -17.55 17.45
N HIS A 20 -22.26 -17.68 17.59
CA HIS A 20 -21.34 -16.83 16.87
C HIS A 20 -21.66 -17.05 15.40
N THR A 21 -22.47 -16.16 14.85
CA THR A 21 -22.71 -16.02 13.42
C THR A 21 -21.37 -15.66 12.83
N TYR A 22 -20.61 -16.69 12.47
CA TYR A 22 -19.37 -16.55 11.73
C TYR A 22 -19.68 -15.82 10.43
N ASN A 23 -19.29 -14.56 10.33
CA ASN A 23 -19.41 -13.77 9.11
C ASN A 23 -18.02 -13.67 8.47
N PRO A 24 -17.74 -14.43 7.39
CA PRO A 24 -16.48 -14.35 6.67
C PRO A 24 -16.16 -12.93 6.18
N PHE A 25 -17.19 -12.10 5.94
CA PHE A 25 -17.04 -10.71 5.49
C PHE A 25 -16.67 -9.73 6.61
N GLU A 26 -16.47 -10.22 7.83
CA GLU A 26 -15.92 -9.47 8.96
C GLU A 26 -14.50 -9.92 9.32
N GLN A 27 -13.92 -10.86 8.56
CA GLN A 27 -12.54 -11.30 8.77
C GLN A 27 -11.55 -10.40 8.02
N PRO A 28 -10.63 -9.72 8.72
CA PRO A 28 -9.66 -8.83 8.09
C PRO A 28 -8.82 -9.51 7.00
N GLU A 29 -8.45 -10.78 7.18
CA GLU A 29 -7.62 -11.53 6.23
C GLU A 29 -8.36 -11.80 4.92
N ILE A 30 -9.63 -12.18 5.00
CA ILE A 30 -10.49 -12.39 3.82
C ILE A 30 -10.72 -11.05 3.11
N ILE A 31 -11.01 -9.99 3.85
CA ILE A 31 -11.18 -8.65 3.29
C ILE A 31 -9.91 -8.20 2.57
N ALA A 32 -8.75 -8.32 3.22
CA ALA A 32 -7.44 -7.97 2.64
C ALA A 32 -7.15 -8.73 1.35
N TYR A 33 -7.54 -10.01 1.29
CA TYR A 33 -7.44 -10.83 0.08
C TYR A 33 -8.35 -10.31 -1.04
N ILE A 34 -9.62 -10.01 -0.74
CA ILE A 34 -10.59 -9.46 -1.70
C ILE A 34 -10.11 -8.13 -2.27
N ILE A 35 -9.68 -7.20 -1.41
CA ILE A 35 -9.32 -5.83 -1.84
C ILE A 35 -7.95 -5.75 -2.53
N LYS A 36 -7.16 -6.82 -2.52
CA LYS A 36 -5.75 -6.81 -2.95
C LYS A 36 -5.57 -6.21 -4.35
N ASN A 37 -6.48 -6.56 -5.27
CA ASN A 37 -6.40 -6.25 -6.69
C ASN A 37 -7.47 -5.26 -7.17
N LEU A 38 -8.23 -4.64 -6.26
CA LEU A 38 -9.27 -3.68 -6.65
C LEU A 38 -8.67 -2.42 -7.27
N THR A 39 -9.41 -1.79 -8.19
CA THR A 39 -9.04 -0.45 -8.68
C THR A 39 -9.05 0.57 -7.54
N LEU A 40 -8.41 1.74 -7.71
CA LEU A 40 -8.49 2.79 -6.68
C LEU A 40 -9.93 3.22 -6.43
N TYR A 41 -10.72 3.35 -7.51
CA TYR A 41 -12.14 3.68 -7.44
C TYR A 41 -12.98 2.62 -6.70
N ASP A 42 -12.74 1.33 -6.90
CA ASP A 42 -13.48 0.30 -6.15
C ASP A 42 -13.00 0.19 -4.71
N LEU A 43 -11.71 0.44 -4.46
CA LEU A 43 -11.14 0.47 -3.12
C LEU A 43 -11.73 1.60 -2.26
N THR A 44 -12.07 2.75 -2.85
CA THR A 44 -12.75 3.83 -2.09
C THR A 44 -14.14 3.41 -1.65
N LYS A 45 -14.90 2.66 -2.46
CA LYS A 45 -16.22 2.16 -2.06
C LYS A 45 -16.12 1.28 -0.81
N CYS A 46 -15.05 0.50 -0.68
CA CYS A 46 -14.81 -0.33 0.51
C CYS A 46 -14.67 0.49 1.81
N LEU A 47 -14.30 1.77 1.74
CA LEU A 47 -14.18 2.63 2.92
C LEU A 47 -15.52 2.83 3.64
N TYR A 48 -16.65 2.63 2.95
CA TYR A 48 -17.97 2.96 3.45
C TYR A 48 -18.82 1.73 3.85
N ILE A 49 -18.28 0.51 3.76
CA ILE A 49 -19.03 -0.73 4.06
C ILE A 49 -19.24 -0.88 5.57
N ASN A 50 -18.15 -1.04 6.32
CA ASN A 50 -18.16 -1.08 7.79
C ASN A 50 -16.75 -0.74 8.32
N ARG A 51 -16.60 -0.71 9.64
CA ARG A 51 -15.33 -0.32 10.29
C ARG A 51 -14.16 -1.23 9.90
N ILE A 52 -14.38 -2.53 9.72
CA ILE A 52 -13.32 -3.50 9.40
C ILE A 52 -12.86 -3.30 7.96
N TRP A 53 -13.80 -3.18 7.02
CA TRP A 53 -13.50 -2.86 5.62
C TRP A 53 -12.81 -1.52 5.46
N ASN A 54 -13.24 -0.49 6.20
CA ASN A 54 -12.58 0.81 6.20
C ASN A 54 -11.11 0.71 6.59
N LYS A 55 -10.82 0.00 7.69
CA LYS A 55 -9.46 -0.20 8.18
C LYS A 55 -8.58 -0.92 7.15
N GLU A 56 -9.05 -2.02 6.58
CA GLU A 56 -8.27 -2.78 5.61
C GLU A 56 -8.11 -2.05 4.28
N ALA A 57 -9.13 -1.31 3.82
CA ALA A 57 -9.04 -0.47 2.64
C ALA A 57 -8.00 0.65 2.83
N LYS A 58 -8.01 1.36 3.97
CA LYS A 58 -6.99 2.37 4.30
C LYS A 58 -5.59 1.77 4.32
N ARG A 59 -5.41 0.63 5.01
CA ARG A 59 -4.14 -0.10 5.04
C ARG A 59 -3.66 -0.43 3.63
N LYS A 60 -4.57 -0.83 2.74
CA LYS A 60 -4.24 -1.14 1.35
C LYS A 60 -3.79 0.08 0.54
N PHE A 61 -4.36 1.26 0.78
CA PHE A 61 -3.88 2.51 0.19
C PHE A 61 -2.41 2.77 0.58
N PHE A 62 -2.08 2.70 1.88
CA PHE A 62 -0.70 2.90 2.35
C PHE A 62 0.28 1.87 1.78
N ILE A 63 -0.08 0.58 1.74
CA ILE A 63 0.77 -0.46 1.13
C ILE A 63 1.03 -0.16 -0.36
N ARG A 64 0.06 0.40 -1.09
CA ARG A 64 0.27 0.78 -2.49
C ARG A 64 1.19 1.99 -2.61
N GLN A 65 1.08 2.93 -1.68
CA GLN A 65 1.91 4.13 -1.62
C GLN A 65 3.37 3.76 -1.35
N GLU A 66 3.64 3.00 -0.29
CA GLU A 66 4.99 2.53 0.07
C GLU A 66 5.64 1.81 -1.10
N LYS A 67 4.93 0.88 -1.76
CA LYS A 67 5.46 0.15 -2.92
C LYS A 67 5.83 1.05 -4.10
N LEU A 68 5.06 2.11 -4.34
CA LEU A 68 5.37 3.05 -5.41
C LEU A 68 6.55 3.95 -5.03
N GLN A 69 6.68 4.30 -3.75
CA GLN A 69 7.82 5.06 -3.23
C GLN A 69 9.11 4.26 -3.28
N ASP A 70 9.09 2.99 -2.91
CA ASP A 70 10.24 2.10 -3.02
C ASP A 70 10.75 2.04 -4.47
N ILE A 71 9.83 1.97 -5.43
CA ILE A 71 10.17 1.99 -6.86
C ILE A 71 10.72 3.36 -7.26
N PHE A 72 10.11 4.45 -6.80
CA PHE A 72 10.56 5.82 -7.07
C PHE A 72 12.02 6.01 -6.64
N TRP A 73 12.33 5.73 -5.36
CA TRP A 73 13.69 5.90 -4.83
C TRP A 73 14.72 5.03 -5.54
N LYS A 74 14.33 3.80 -5.92
CA LYS A 74 15.19 2.94 -6.71
C LYS A 74 15.48 3.55 -8.09
N LEU A 75 14.46 4.03 -8.80
CA LEU A 75 14.62 4.63 -10.13
C LEU A 75 15.41 5.93 -10.09
N GLU A 76 15.20 6.74 -9.05
CA GLU A 76 15.94 8.00 -8.85
C GLU A 76 17.43 7.72 -8.61
N SER A 77 17.76 6.75 -7.77
CA SER A 77 19.15 6.32 -7.56
C SER A 77 19.79 5.75 -8.83
N GLU A 78 19.06 4.95 -9.62
CA GLU A 78 19.56 4.45 -10.90
C GLU A 78 19.77 5.57 -11.94
N LEU A 79 18.93 6.62 -11.88
CA LEU A 79 19.05 7.80 -12.73
C LEU A 79 20.31 8.60 -12.37
N GLU A 80 20.54 8.86 -11.09
CA GLU A 80 21.75 9.54 -10.60
C GLU A 80 23.03 8.81 -11.06
N GLU A 81 23.10 7.48 -10.88
CA GLU A 81 24.22 6.68 -11.37
C GLU A 81 24.40 6.76 -12.90
N ALA A 82 23.30 6.83 -13.65
CA ALA A 82 23.35 6.92 -15.11
C ALA A 82 23.84 8.30 -15.57
N GLU A 83 23.43 9.36 -14.87
CA GLU A 83 23.88 10.74 -15.12
C GLU A 83 25.37 10.91 -14.82
N GLU A 84 25.88 10.34 -13.72
CA GLU A 84 27.32 10.31 -13.42
C GLU A 84 28.13 9.60 -14.52
N LYS A 85 27.65 8.43 -14.98
CA LYS A 85 28.28 7.68 -16.08
C LYS A 85 28.28 8.48 -17.37
N TYR A 86 27.18 9.18 -17.67
CA TYR A 86 27.08 10.04 -18.84
C TYR A 86 28.07 11.21 -18.75
N ALA A 87 28.21 11.85 -17.58
CA ALA A 87 29.17 12.92 -17.34
C ALA A 87 30.62 12.46 -17.55
N TRP A 88 30.97 11.25 -17.10
CA TRP A 88 32.28 10.65 -17.36
C TRP A 88 32.49 10.32 -18.85
N TRP A 89 31.45 9.82 -19.52
CA TRP A 89 31.48 9.46 -20.94
C TRP A 89 31.73 10.68 -21.84
N ILE A 90 31.04 11.81 -21.59
CA ILE A 90 31.25 13.07 -22.32
C ILE A 90 32.59 13.75 -21.96
N GLY A 91 33.12 13.51 -20.76
CA GLY A 91 34.34 14.12 -20.23
C GLY A 91 35.66 13.55 -20.79
N GLY A 92 35.61 12.67 -21.79
CA GLY A 92 36.80 12.14 -22.47
C GLY A 92 37.31 10.79 -21.95
N GLY A 93 36.59 10.11 -21.06
CA GLY A 93 36.84 8.71 -20.66
C GLY A 93 36.29 7.67 -21.63
N GLY A 94 35.59 8.10 -22.70
CA GLY A 94 34.91 7.25 -23.66
C GLY A 94 35.86 6.36 -24.45
N ASN A 95 36.07 5.13 -23.99
CA ASN A 95 36.46 4.05 -24.87
C ASN A 95 35.31 3.86 -25.87
N THR A 96 35.55 4.13 -27.15
CA THR A 96 34.58 4.01 -28.25
C THR A 96 34.30 2.53 -28.55
N ASN A 97 33.93 1.76 -27.53
CA ASN A 97 33.49 0.39 -27.74
C ASN A 97 32.01 0.43 -28.15
N PRO A 98 31.67 0.09 -29.41
CA PRO A 98 30.30 0.17 -29.93
C PRO A 98 29.31 -0.79 -29.23
N GLU A 99 29.79 -1.67 -28.35
CA GLU A 99 28.96 -2.54 -27.51
C GLU A 99 28.45 -1.86 -26.22
N ILE A 100 28.98 -0.69 -25.85
CA ILE A 100 28.54 0.05 -24.66
C ILE A 100 27.33 0.90 -25.07
N GLU A 101 26.15 0.50 -24.59
CA GLU A 101 24.90 1.23 -24.75
C GLU A 101 25.08 2.70 -24.33
N ASN A 102 24.62 3.63 -25.17
CA ASN A 102 24.74 5.06 -24.91
C ASN A 102 24.02 5.40 -23.57
N PRO A 103 24.75 5.89 -22.54
CA PRO A 103 24.16 6.20 -21.25
C PRO A 103 22.98 7.18 -21.34
N TYR A 104 22.96 8.04 -22.35
CA TYR A 104 21.85 8.96 -22.63
C TYR A 104 20.53 8.24 -22.94
N ILE A 105 20.57 7.10 -23.64
CA ILE A 105 19.38 6.30 -23.94
C ILE A 105 18.81 5.74 -22.63
N ARG A 106 19.67 5.25 -21.74
CA ARG A 106 19.29 4.74 -20.43
C ARG A 106 18.67 5.83 -19.55
N ILE A 107 19.28 7.02 -19.47
CA ILE A 107 18.74 8.19 -18.76
C ILE A 107 17.32 8.52 -19.24
N ASN A 108 17.11 8.55 -20.56
CA ASN A 108 15.78 8.84 -21.11
C ASN A 108 14.74 7.77 -20.76
N SER A 109 15.13 6.48 -20.73
CA SER A 109 14.24 5.41 -20.29
C SER A 109 13.85 5.57 -18.82
N LEU A 110 14.85 5.77 -17.95
CA LEU A 110 14.64 5.95 -16.51
C LEU A 110 13.74 7.15 -16.21
N ASN A 111 13.97 8.29 -16.87
CA ASN A 111 13.11 9.47 -16.75
C ASN A 111 11.64 9.21 -17.13
N ARG A 112 11.40 8.44 -18.20
CA ARG A 112 10.02 8.06 -18.60
C ARG A 112 9.36 7.16 -17.55
N GLU A 113 10.11 6.21 -17.01
CA GLU A 113 9.62 5.33 -15.95
C GLU A 113 9.31 6.10 -14.67
N LEU A 114 10.22 6.98 -14.24
CA LEU A 114 10.06 7.85 -13.07
C LEU A 114 8.80 8.71 -13.21
N PHE A 115 8.60 9.35 -14.37
CA PHE A 115 7.39 10.14 -14.65
C PHE A 115 6.11 9.31 -14.52
N GLY A 116 6.12 8.07 -15.00
CA GLY A 116 5.02 7.13 -14.84
C GLY A 116 4.71 6.81 -13.38
N ILE A 117 5.74 6.64 -12.54
CA ILE A 117 5.59 6.41 -11.11
C ILE A 117 5.07 7.64 -10.38
N ILE A 118 5.60 8.83 -10.67
CA ILE A 118 5.13 10.11 -10.11
C ILE A 118 3.63 10.29 -10.38
N LYS A 119 3.19 10.06 -11.63
CA LYS A 119 1.77 10.18 -11.98
C LYS A 119 0.89 9.23 -11.17
N ARG A 120 1.34 8.00 -10.94
CA ARG A 120 0.61 7.00 -10.14
C ARG A 120 0.57 7.35 -8.66
N LEU A 121 1.66 7.92 -8.12
CA LEU A 121 1.71 8.45 -6.75
C LEU A 121 0.72 9.61 -6.58
N GLN A 122 0.71 10.56 -7.51
CA GLN A 122 -0.23 11.69 -7.50
C GLN A 122 -1.69 11.24 -7.59
N GLU A 123 -1.99 10.26 -8.45
CA GLU A 123 -3.33 9.67 -8.54
C GLU A 123 -3.74 9.02 -7.21
N LEU A 124 -2.85 8.22 -6.61
CA LEU A 124 -3.10 7.58 -5.33
C LEU A 124 -3.35 8.60 -4.21
N GLU A 125 -2.52 9.63 -4.15
CA GLU A 125 -2.64 10.72 -3.18
C GLU A 125 -3.96 11.47 -3.34
N HIS A 126 -4.37 11.76 -4.58
CA HIS A 126 -5.66 12.38 -4.87
C HIS A 126 -6.83 11.58 -4.27
N TYR A 127 -6.81 10.25 -4.43
CA TYR A 127 -7.82 9.39 -3.80
C TYR A 127 -7.72 9.41 -2.27
N MET A 128 -6.51 9.35 -1.71
CA MET A 128 -6.33 9.34 -0.26
C MET A 128 -6.79 10.66 0.39
N LEU A 129 -6.48 11.82 -0.22
CA LEU A 129 -6.93 13.13 0.23
C LEU A 129 -8.45 13.28 0.09
N SER A 130 -9.02 12.91 -1.07
CA SER A 130 -10.46 13.04 -1.33
C SER A 130 -11.32 12.21 -0.38
N ASN A 131 -10.74 11.16 0.22
CA ASN A 131 -11.41 10.26 1.16
C ASN A 131 -10.96 10.46 2.61
N ASN A 132 -10.27 11.56 2.94
CA ASN A 132 -9.76 11.87 4.29
C ASN A 132 -8.97 10.70 4.91
N ILE A 133 -8.17 10.01 4.10
CA ILE A 133 -7.26 8.96 4.56
C ILE A 133 -5.97 9.58 5.10
N ILE A 134 -5.51 10.66 4.47
CA ILE A 134 -4.37 11.48 4.87
C ILE A 134 -4.81 12.95 4.91
N ASP A 135 -4.15 13.74 5.76
CA ASP A 135 -4.37 15.18 5.82
C ASP A 135 -3.51 15.89 4.76
N ARG A 136 -3.92 17.10 4.34
CA ARG A 136 -3.20 17.91 3.33
C ARG A 136 -1.72 18.15 3.67
N ILE A 137 -1.37 18.18 4.95
CA ILE A 137 0.02 18.35 5.42
C ILE A 137 0.87 17.12 5.08
N ALA A 138 0.29 15.91 5.18
CA ALA A 138 0.98 14.67 4.80
C ALA A 138 1.05 14.46 3.28
N GLY A 139 0.13 15.02 2.51
CA GLY A 139 0.17 14.98 1.03
C GLY A 139 1.27 15.88 0.43
N ALA A 140 1.52 17.04 1.03
CA ALA A 140 2.49 18.02 0.53
C ALA A 140 3.97 17.55 0.51
N HIS A 141 4.29 16.38 1.06
CA HIS A 141 5.64 15.82 1.08
C HIS A 141 6.14 15.32 -0.29
N TYR A 142 5.30 15.27 -1.34
CA TYR A 142 5.66 14.72 -2.65
C TYR A 142 5.60 15.73 -3.82
N MET A 143 5.49 17.03 -3.53
CA MET A 143 5.41 18.10 -4.55
C MET A 143 6.68 18.94 -4.72
N TYR A 144 7.78 18.59 -4.06
CA TYR A 144 9.07 19.29 -4.19
C TYR A 144 10.19 18.33 -4.58
#